data_AF-A0A9Q8QNQ7-F1
#
_entry.id   AF-A0A9Q8QNQ7-F1
#
_cell.length_a   1.000
_cell.length_b   1.000
_cell.length_c   1.000
_cell.angle_alpha   90.00
_cell.angle_beta   90.00
_cell.angle_gamma   90.00
#
_symmetry.space_group_name_H-M   'P 1'
#
loop_
_entity.id
_entity.type
_entity.pdbx_description
1 polymer ?
#
loop_
_entity_poly.entity_id
_entity_poly.type
_entity_poly.pdbx_seq_one_letter_code
_entity_poly.pdbx_strand_id
1 'polypeptide(L)'
;MKPAGCLNNPLDPIQLPTSAPGAIDAEVELAVVIGRDCKNVDATSALQYVLGYTIANDLTARDTQSHTSQWGYCKGYDGFCPLGPVLVLVDAVPDPSALSMTMTLDGEVLQDGNTSEMIFSVAEIVSHLSQVRLARPAMPQGRSMQLTGRR
;
A
#
# COMPACT_ATOMS: atom_id res chain seq x y z
N MET A 1 12.03 1.62 -0.28
CA MET A 1 11.09 0.48 -0.11
C MET A 1 10.91 0.22 1.36
N LYS A 2 9.71 -0.17 1.77
CA LYS A 2 9.44 -0.75 3.09
C LYS A 2 9.81 -2.25 3.09
N PRO A 3 10.54 -2.76 4.09
CA PRO A 3 10.82 -4.19 4.22
C PRO A 3 9.56 -4.95 4.61
N ALA A 4 9.44 -6.24 4.24
CA ALA A 4 8.26 -7.04 4.58
C ALA A 4 8.04 -7.17 6.10
N GLY A 5 9.10 -7.06 6.92
CA GLY A 5 9.01 -7.11 8.38
C GLY A 5 8.23 -5.97 9.02
N CYS A 6 8.02 -4.85 8.32
CA CYS A 6 7.25 -3.73 8.87
C CYS A 6 5.73 -3.84 8.67
N LEU A 7 5.25 -4.91 8.02
CA LEU A 7 3.82 -5.16 7.88
C LEU A 7 3.16 -5.27 9.25
N ASN A 8 1.98 -4.65 9.40
CA ASN A 8 1.15 -4.75 10.58
C ASN A 8 -0.27 -5.15 10.21
N ASN A 9 -0.96 -5.87 11.09
CA ASN A 9 -2.37 -6.16 10.86
C ASN A 9 -3.21 -4.87 11.02
N PRO A 10 -4.39 -4.82 10.39
CA PRO A 10 -5.37 -3.79 10.67
C PRO A 10 -5.72 -3.79 12.15
N LEU A 11 -5.82 -2.60 12.76
CA LEU A 11 -6.17 -2.38 14.17
C LEU A 11 -5.12 -2.84 15.20
N ASP A 12 -4.05 -3.52 14.79
CA ASP A 12 -2.95 -3.83 15.70
C ASP A 12 -2.24 -2.53 16.11
N PRO A 13 -1.79 -2.43 17.38
CA PRO A 13 -1.14 -1.23 17.87
C PRO A 13 0.16 -0.94 17.11
N ILE A 14 0.41 0.34 16.86
CA ILE A 14 1.66 0.82 16.30
C ILE A 14 2.61 1.11 17.45
N GLN A 15 3.75 0.43 17.49
CA GLN A 15 4.81 0.72 18.46
C GLN A 15 5.67 1.85 17.94
N LEU A 16 5.70 2.98 18.66
CA LEU A 16 6.55 4.10 18.27
C LEU A 16 8.03 3.76 18.54
N PRO A 17 8.93 4.04 17.59
CA PRO A 17 10.33 3.71 17.73
C PRO A 17 10.99 4.59 18.80
N THR A 18 11.65 3.96 19.77
CA THR A 18 12.36 4.69 20.83
C THR A 18 13.52 5.54 20.31
N SER A 19 14.08 5.19 19.14
CA SER A 19 15.14 5.94 18.47
C SER A 19 14.66 7.21 17.78
N ALA A 20 13.36 7.34 17.49
CA ALA A 20 12.80 8.46 16.73
C ALA A 20 11.29 8.69 17.02
N PRO A 21 10.88 8.92 18.29
CA PRO A 21 9.47 8.99 18.65
C PRO A 21 8.84 10.39 18.48
N GLY A 22 9.63 11.41 18.12
CA GLY A 22 9.24 12.81 18.21
C GLY A 22 8.33 13.30 17.07
N ALA A 23 8.45 12.72 15.88
CA ALA A 23 7.63 13.06 14.73
C ALA A 23 7.31 11.83 13.87
N ILE A 24 6.13 11.26 14.08
CA ILE A 24 5.59 10.14 13.29
C ILE A 24 4.40 10.63 12.50
N ASP A 25 4.49 10.55 11.17
CA ASP A 25 3.39 10.88 10.28
C ASP A 25 2.70 9.61 9.80
N ALA A 26 1.37 9.70 9.68
CA ALA A 26 0.54 8.73 9.01
C ALA A 26 0.16 9.21 7.61
N GLU A 27 0.09 8.27 6.67
CA GLU A 27 -0.15 8.53 5.25
C GLU A 27 -1.14 7.46 4.74
N VAL A 28 -2.41 7.81 4.56
CA VAL A 28 -3.40 6.89 3.97
C VAL A 28 -3.15 6.73 2.48
N GLU A 29 -3.00 5.48 2.03
CA GLU A 29 -2.59 5.15 0.68
C GLU A 29 -3.45 4.03 0.08
N LEU A 30 -3.71 4.11 -1.23
CA LEU A 30 -4.29 3.01 -1.98
C LEU A 30 -3.20 1.97 -2.26
N ALA A 31 -3.32 0.78 -1.69
CA ALA A 31 -2.41 -0.32 -1.95
C ALA A 31 -2.93 -1.20 -3.10
N VAL A 32 -2.09 -1.37 -4.12
CA VAL A 32 -2.37 -2.20 -5.30
C VAL A 32 -1.74 -3.57 -5.11
N VAL A 33 -2.55 -4.62 -5.15
CA VAL A 33 -2.09 -6.01 -4.99
C VAL A 33 -1.95 -6.65 -6.36
N ILE A 34 -0.73 -7.06 -6.71
CA ILE A 34 -0.44 -7.77 -7.96
C ILE A 34 -0.89 -9.23 -7.84
N GLY A 35 -1.62 -9.71 -8.85
CA GLY A 35 -2.14 -11.08 -8.91
C GLY A 35 -1.38 -11.99 -9.88
N ARG A 36 -0.68 -11.41 -10.84
CA ARG A 36 0.04 -12.13 -11.89
C ARG A 36 1.42 -11.51 -12.09
N ASP A 37 2.40 -12.33 -12.44
CA ASP A 37 3.73 -11.84 -12.76
C ASP A 37 3.66 -10.82 -13.90
N CYS A 38 4.22 -9.62 -13.71
CA CYS A 38 4.30 -8.60 -14.74
C CYS A 38 5.72 -8.02 -14.88
N LYS A 39 6.20 -7.96 -16.12
CA LYS A 39 7.50 -7.42 -16.51
C LYS A 39 7.35 -6.71 -17.85
N ASN A 40 7.82 -5.47 -17.93
CA ASN A 40 7.79 -4.63 -19.11
C ASN A 40 6.37 -4.50 -19.73
N VAL A 41 5.33 -4.36 -18.89
CA VAL A 41 3.94 -4.27 -19.36
C VAL A 41 3.57 -2.84 -19.73
N ASP A 42 2.78 -2.68 -20.78
CA ASP A 42 2.25 -1.37 -21.18
C ASP A 42 1.13 -0.92 -20.24
N ALA A 43 1.01 0.39 -20.01
CA ALA A 43 -0.01 0.97 -19.12
C ALA A 43 -1.44 0.57 -19.53
N THR A 44 -1.71 0.47 -20.83
CA THR A 44 -3.02 0.05 -21.37
C THR A 44 -3.42 -1.38 -20.99
N SER A 45 -2.46 -2.23 -20.62
CA SER A 45 -2.67 -3.62 -20.21
C SER A 45 -2.40 -3.85 -18.72
N ALA A 46 -1.84 -2.87 -18.02
CA ALA A 46 -1.29 -3.02 -16.68
C ALA A 46 -2.32 -3.48 -15.64
N LEU A 47 -3.56 -2.99 -15.73
CA LEU A 47 -4.62 -3.37 -14.78
C LEU A 47 -5.00 -4.85 -14.86
N GLN A 48 -4.72 -5.56 -15.96
CA GLN A 48 -4.99 -7.00 -16.10
C GLN A 48 -4.11 -7.87 -15.18
N TYR A 49 -3.06 -7.30 -14.59
CA TYR A 49 -2.14 -7.97 -13.67
C TYR A 49 -2.47 -7.68 -12.20
N VAL A 50 -3.41 -6.77 -11.93
CA VAL A 50 -3.86 -6.40 -10.59
C VAL A 50 -4.91 -7.41 -10.11
N LEU A 51 -4.69 -7.96 -8.90
CA LEU A 51 -5.69 -8.81 -8.22
C LEU A 51 -6.80 -7.96 -7.60
N GLY A 52 -6.41 -6.84 -7.00
CA GLY A 52 -7.32 -5.97 -6.28
C GLY A 52 -6.59 -4.88 -5.50
N TYR A 53 -7.35 -4.24 -4.64
CA TYR A 53 -6.96 -3.07 -3.87
C TYR A 53 -7.20 -3.28 -2.38
N THR A 54 -6.36 -2.67 -1.56
CA THR A 54 -6.55 -2.57 -0.11
C THR A 54 -6.05 -1.20 0.37
N ILE A 55 -6.15 -0.93 1.66
CA ILE A 55 -5.66 0.33 2.24
C ILE A 55 -4.33 0.04 2.95
N ALA A 56 -3.37 0.94 2.76
CA ALA A 56 -2.15 0.97 3.55
C ALA A 56 -2.06 2.27 4.34
N ASN A 57 -1.35 2.21 5.47
CA ASN A 57 -0.84 3.39 6.14
C ASN A 57 0.69 3.40 6.03
N ASP A 58 1.27 4.33 5.28
CA ASP A 58 2.72 4.45 5.08
C ASP A 58 3.37 5.31 6.18
N LEU A 59 3.43 4.75 7.39
CA LEU A 59 4.01 5.48 8.53
C LEU A 59 5.45 5.88 8.27
N THR A 60 5.78 7.11 8.67
CA THR A 60 7.11 7.69 8.50
C THR A 60 7.59 8.37 9.77
N ALA A 61 8.77 7.99 10.25
CA ALA A 61 9.48 8.74 11.29
C ALA A 61 10.21 9.93 10.66
N ARG A 62 9.59 11.12 10.68
CA ARG A 62 10.15 12.34 10.08
C ARG A 62 11.46 12.78 10.73
N ASP A 63 11.61 12.52 12.03
CA ASP A 63 12.88 12.71 12.74
C ASP A 63 14.02 11.92 12.10
N THR A 64 13.76 10.70 11.62
CA THR A 64 14.78 9.90 10.92
C THR A 64 14.96 10.36 9.48
N GLN A 65 13.88 10.77 8.82
CA GLN A 65 13.88 11.13 7.39
C GLN A 65 14.79 12.32 7.08
N SER A 66 14.84 13.33 7.94
CA SER A 66 15.70 14.51 7.75
C SER A 66 17.19 14.20 7.76
N HIS A 67 17.59 13.07 8.36
CA HIS A 67 18.98 12.67 8.52
C HIS A 67 19.50 11.74 7.41
N THR A 68 18.66 11.33 6.46
CA THR A 68 19.08 10.42 5.38
C THR A 68 18.27 10.58 4.10
N SER A 69 18.94 10.46 2.96
CA SER A 69 18.27 10.39 1.65
C SER A 69 17.62 9.02 1.39
N GLN A 70 17.91 8.01 2.20
CA GLN A 70 17.41 6.65 2.05
C GLN A 70 16.16 6.44 2.90
N TRP A 71 14.98 6.64 2.32
CA TRP A 71 13.70 6.58 3.06
C TRP A 71 13.35 5.23 3.67
N GLY A 72 14.06 4.14 3.32
CA GLY A 72 13.88 2.85 3.98
C GLY A 72 14.12 2.89 5.49
N TYR A 73 15.02 3.77 5.96
CA TYR A 73 15.34 3.90 7.38
C TYR A 73 14.21 4.55 8.20
N CYS A 74 13.50 5.51 7.64
CA CYS A 74 12.41 6.21 8.35
C CYS A 74 11.05 5.54 8.20
N LYS A 75 10.86 4.74 7.14
CA LYS A 75 9.59 4.05 6.84
C LYS A 75 9.61 2.56 7.22
N GLY A 76 10.76 2.02 7.63
CA GLY A 76 10.95 0.58 7.77
C GLY A 76 10.88 0.00 9.19
N TYR A 77 10.50 0.79 10.20
CA TYR A 77 10.33 0.30 11.57
C TYR A 77 9.24 -0.77 11.67
N ASP A 78 9.36 -1.69 12.62
CA ASP A 78 8.36 -2.74 12.84
C ASP A 78 6.96 -2.12 13.04
N GLY A 79 5.96 -2.69 12.36
CA GLY A 79 4.58 -2.20 12.41
C GLY A 79 4.27 -0.92 11.59
N PHE A 80 5.24 -0.35 10.87
CA PHE A 80 5.05 0.90 10.10
C PHE A 80 4.27 0.75 8.79
N CYS A 81 3.75 -0.43 8.48
CA CYS A 81 2.89 -0.67 7.34
C CYS A 81 1.61 -1.44 7.73
N PRO A 82 0.67 -0.83 8.49
CA PRO A 82 -0.68 -1.37 8.60
C PRO A 82 -1.29 -1.52 7.20
N LEU A 83 -1.81 -2.72 6.90
CA LEU A 83 -2.33 -3.08 5.58
C LEU A 83 -3.63 -3.88 5.72
N GLY A 84 -4.70 -3.48 5.04
CA GLY A 84 -6.01 -4.14 5.07
C GLY A 84 -7.18 -3.15 5.25
N PRO A 85 -8.31 -3.53 5.88
CA PRO A 85 -8.60 -4.84 6.47
C PRO A 85 -8.99 -5.93 5.49
N VAL A 86 -9.36 -5.55 4.27
CA VAL A 86 -9.83 -6.48 3.24
C VAL A 86 -9.14 -6.19 1.92
N LEU A 87 -8.98 -7.24 1.12
CA LEU A 87 -8.64 -7.11 -0.30
C LEU A 87 -9.93 -7.06 -1.10
N VAL A 88 -10.17 -5.95 -1.77
CA VAL A 88 -11.28 -5.78 -2.70
C VAL A 88 -10.79 -6.14 -4.10
N LEU A 89 -11.43 -7.12 -4.74
CA LEU A 89 -11.05 -7.56 -6.09
C LEU A 89 -11.34 -6.48 -7.13
N VAL A 90 -10.57 -6.49 -8.22
CA VAL A 90 -10.66 -5.48 -9.29
C VAL A 90 -12.08 -5.31 -9.86
N ASP A 91 -12.86 -6.40 -9.96
CA ASP A 91 -14.24 -6.36 -10.48
C ASP A 91 -15.20 -5.52 -9.61
N ALA A 92 -14.88 -5.34 -8.33
CA ALA A 92 -15.66 -4.52 -7.41
C ALA A 92 -15.21 -3.04 -7.39
N VAL A 93 -14.10 -2.71 -8.05
CA VAL A 93 -13.55 -1.34 -8.19
C VAL A 93 -13.33 -1.07 -9.67
N PRO A 94 -14.40 -0.77 -10.43
CA PRO A 94 -14.31 -0.60 -11.88
C PRO A 94 -13.49 0.63 -12.28
N ASP A 95 -13.42 1.65 -11.42
CA ASP A 95 -12.59 2.83 -11.61
C ASP A 95 -11.72 3.11 -10.36
N PRO A 96 -10.44 2.71 -10.35
CA PRO A 96 -9.53 2.97 -9.23
C PRO A 96 -9.03 4.42 -9.19
N SER A 97 -9.47 5.28 -10.12
CA SER A 97 -9.13 6.71 -10.14
C SER A 97 -10.20 7.59 -9.51
N ALA A 98 -11.27 7.02 -8.95
CA ALA A 98 -12.38 7.78 -8.36
C ALA A 98 -12.74 7.33 -6.94
N LEU A 99 -11.75 7.03 -6.11
CA LEU A 99 -11.91 6.58 -4.72
C LEU A 99 -11.61 7.71 -3.74
N SER A 100 -12.56 8.00 -2.86
CA SER A 100 -12.33 8.88 -1.70
C SER A 100 -11.49 8.17 -0.64
N MET A 101 -10.47 8.85 -0.16
CA MET A 101 -9.49 8.36 0.80
C MET A 101 -9.44 9.34 1.97
N THR A 102 -9.82 8.88 3.16
CA THR A 102 -9.87 9.72 4.36
C THR A 102 -9.12 9.05 5.50
N MET A 103 -8.40 9.84 6.29
CA MET A 103 -7.76 9.41 7.53
C MET A 103 -8.20 10.31 8.67
N THR A 104 -8.60 9.68 9.78
CA THR A 104 -8.90 10.38 11.03
C THR A 104 -7.96 9.92 12.14
N LEU A 105 -7.61 10.84 13.03
CA LEU A 105 -6.88 10.56 14.26
C LEU A 105 -7.60 11.28 15.40
N ASP A 106 -8.00 10.52 16.42
CA ASP A 106 -8.75 11.03 17.58
C ASP A 106 -9.99 11.87 17.22
N GLY A 107 -10.65 11.52 16.11
CA GLY A 107 -11.85 12.20 15.60
C GLY A 107 -11.58 13.38 14.68
N GLU A 108 -10.32 13.81 14.53
CA GLU A 108 -9.93 14.88 13.62
C GLU A 108 -9.52 14.31 12.27
N VAL A 109 -9.96 14.96 11.18
CA VAL A 109 -9.58 14.57 9.82
C VAL A 109 -8.17 15.09 9.53
N LEU A 110 -7.23 14.17 9.30
CA LEU A 110 -5.85 14.49 8.95
C LEU A 110 -5.63 14.50 7.43
N GLN A 111 -6.33 13.63 6.70
CA GLN A 111 -6.30 13.58 5.25
C GLN A 111 -7.70 13.34 4.72
N ASP A 112 -8.05 14.04 3.65
CA ASP A 112 -9.28 13.85 2.88
C ASP A 112 -8.98 14.19 1.43
N GLY A 113 -8.97 13.17 0.57
CA GLY A 113 -8.57 13.32 -0.83
C GLY A 113 -9.21 12.28 -1.72
N ASN A 114 -8.92 12.37 -3.02
CA ASN A 114 -9.43 11.42 -4.00
C ASN A 114 -8.29 10.90 -4.90
N THR A 115 -8.37 9.62 -5.28
CA THR A 115 -7.41 9.03 -6.23
C THR A 115 -7.41 9.72 -7.60
N SER A 116 -8.42 10.55 -7.92
CA SER A 116 -8.44 11.37 -9.13
C SER A 116 -7.36 12.45 -9.13
N GLU A 117 -6.82 12.78 -7.95
CA GLU A 117 -5.76 13.76 -7.75
C GLU A 117 -4.36 13.15 -7.88
N MET A 118 -4.26 11.83 -8.10
CA MET A 118 -2.99 11.16 -8.32
C MET A 118 -2.30 11.71 -9.57
N ILE A 119 -1.02 12.05 -9.44
CA ILE A 119 -0.18 12.51 -10.56
C ILE A 119 -0.02 11.40 -11.62
N PHE A 120 0.03 10.14 -11.17
CA PHE A 120 0.13 8.96 -12.02
C PHE A 120 -0.98 7.98 -11.66
N SER A 121 -1.71 7.50 -12.67
CA SER A 121 -2.71 6.47 -12.52
C SER A 121 -2.11 5.15 -12.03
N VAL A 122 -2.94 4.28 -11.46
CA VAL A 122 -2.55 2.91 -11.08
C VAL A 122 -1.90 2.17 -12.27
N ALA A 123 -2.46 2.33 -13.46
CA ALA A 123 -1.95 1.72 -14.68
C ALA A 123 -0.52 2.18 -15.02
N GLU A 124 -0.25 3.49 -14.90
CA GLU A 124 1.09 4.06 -15.13
C GLU A 124 2.08 3.60 -14.07
N ILE A 125 1.69 3.57 -12.80
CA ILE A 125 2.53 3.10 -11.69
C ILE A 125 2.94 1.63 -11.91
N VAL A 126 1.98 0.75 -12.20
CA VAL A 126 2.25 -0.68 -12.43
C VAL A 126 3.13 -0.88 -13.67
N SER A 127 2.82 -0.19 -14.78
CA SER A 127 3.64 -0.21 -15.98
C SER A 127 5.09 0.19 -15.67
N HIS A 128 5.29 1.35 -15.02
CA HIS A 128 6.60 1.89 -14.70
C HIS A 128 7.41 0.95 -13.80
N LEU A 129 6.81 0.45 -12.71
CA LEU A 129 7.47 -0.50 -11.81
C LEU A 129 7.89 -1.79 -12.52
N SER A 130 7.06 -2.28 -13.45
CA SER A 130 7.35 -3.49 -14.22
C SER A 130 8.57 -3.34 -15.16
N GLN A 131 8.91 -2.11 -15.58
CA GLN A 131 10.11 -1.84 -16.40
C GLN A 131 11.38 -2.07 -15.58
N VAL A 132 11.38 -1.73 -14.30
CA VAL A 132 12.55 -1.83 -13.42
C VAL A 132 12.70 -3.22 -12.84
N ARG A 133 11.62 -3.80 -12.29
CA ARG A 133 11.65 -5.12 -11.63
C ARG A 133 10.48 -5.98 -12.06
N LEU A 134 10.65 -7.31 -11.97
CA LEU A 134 9.49 -8.21 -11.99
C LEU A 134 8.62 -7.87 -10.78
N ALA A 135 7.37 -7.50 -11.06
CA ALA A 135 6.33 -7.42 -10.04
C ALA A 135 5.71 -8.81 -9.93
N ARG A 136 5.89 -9.43 -8.77
CA ARG A 136 5.40 -10.77 -8.47
C ARG A 136 4.05 -10.69 -7.76
N PRO A 137 3.21 -11.72 -7.89
CA PRO A 137 2.03 -11.87 -7.08
C PRO A 137 2.33 -11.75 -5.58
N ALA A 138 1.41 -11.15 -4.83
CA ALA A 138 1.48 -11.18 -3.36
C ALA A 138 1.36 -12.62 -2.80
N MET A 139 0.75 -13.54 -3.58
CA MET A 139 0.61 -14.96 -3.26
C MET A 139 1.22 -15.82 -4.38
N PRO A 140 2.06 -16.83 -4.08
CA PRO A 140 2.65 -17.70 -5.10
C PRO A 140 1.58 -18.40 -5.96
N GLN A 141 1.77 -18.42 -7.28
CA GLN A 141 0.88 -19.15 -8.20
C GLN A 141 0.87 -20.66 -7.84
N GLY A 142 -0.32 -21.27 -7.81
CA GLY A 142 -0.50 -22.70 -7.52
C GLY A 142 -0.93 -23.05 -6.08
N ARG A 143 -1.18 -22.06 -5.21
CA ARG A 143 -1.86 -22.28 -3.93
C ARG A 143 -3.30 -21.78 -4.02
N SER A 144 -4.28 -22.69 -3.93
CA SER A 144 -5.70 -22.33 -3.83
C SER A 144 -5.99 -21.76 -2.44
N MET A 145 -6.51 -20.54 -2.38
CA MET A 145 -7.05 -19.96 -1.14
C MET A 145 -8.44 -20.57 -0.90
N GLN A 146 -8.54 -21.53 0.03
CA GLN A 146 -9.83 -22.03 0.50
C GLN A 146 -10.37 -21.07 1.55
N LEU A 147 -11.18 -20.09 1.14
CA LEU A 147 -11.98 -19.28 2.04
C LEU A 147 -13.26 -20.05 2.40
N THR A 148 -13.23 -20.83 3.49
CA THR A 148 -14.45 -21.43 4.04
C THR A 148 -15.15 -20.42 4.94
N GLY A 149 -16.09 -19.64 4.38
CA GLY A 149 -17.02 -18.83 5.16
C GLY A 149 -18.19 -19.68 5.64
N ARG A 150 -18.37 -19.82 6.96
CA ARG A 150 -19.68 -20.19 7.52
C ARG A 150 -20.51 -18.91 7.60
N ARG A 151 -21.77 -19.01 7.14
CA ARG A 151 -22.79 -17.95 7.27
C ARG A 151 -23.07 -17.64 8.73
#